data_AF-A0A6V7BTG9-F1
#
_entry.id   AF-A0A6V7BTG9-F1
#
_cell.length_a   1.000
_cell.length_b   1.000
_cell.length_c   1.000
_cell.angle_alpha   90.00
_cell.angle_beta   90.00
_cell.angle_gamma   90.00
#
_symmetry.space_group_name_H-M   'P 1'
#
loop_
_entity.id
_entity.type
_entity.pdbx_description
1 polymer ?
#
loop_
_entity_poly.entity_id
_entity_poly.type
_entity_poly.pdbx_seq_one_letter_code
_entity_poly.pdbx_strand_id
1 'polypeptide(L)'
;MLPIVMLTGLFLPTPYLPEGMALTVFASVERSGDGYNRSSLRRLAVNQQSECDKIALGHSKVLLHRHATQEVCVGDSALLLGRHCVGLQPFDDVDTAEELEDDDNGAGMSKQLGRPCWLQDPIHTSQRYYFLSQFVESELRRIDPDYDGIFGDGTGYLFADQRAKKLGEGDAAGHFFIQFT
;
A
#
# COMPACT_ATOMS: atom_id res chain seq x y z
N MET A 1 -14.46 -1.39 4.73
CA MET A 1 -13.01 -1.16 4.60
C MET A 1 -12.82 -0.03 3.59
N LEU A 2 -11.90 0.88 3.88
CA LEU A 2 -11.56 2.03 3.04
C LEU A 2 -10.61 1.57 1.92
N PRO A 3 -10.90 1.83 0.63
CA PRO A 3 -9.91 1.68 -0.43
C PRO A 3 -8.81 2.74 -0.26
N ILE A 4 -7.57 2.30 -0.06
CA ILE A 4 -6.41 3.16 0.20
C ILE A 4 -5.69 3.54 -1.09
N VAL A 5 -5.49 2.54 -1.95
CA VAL A 5 -4.84 2.71 -3.25
C VAL A 5 -5.37 1.66 -4.22
N MET A 6 -5.54 2.05 -5.47
CA MET A 6 -5.86 1.16 -6.59
C MET A 6 -4.75 1.27 -7.63
N LEU A 7 -4.18 0.13 -8.00
CA LEU A 7 -3.15 0.01 -9.01
C LEU A 7 -3.71 -0.71 -10.24
N THR A 8 -3.50 -0.14 -11.42
CA THR A 8 -3.88 -0.76 -12.68
C THR A 8 -2.66 -1.40 -13.34
N GLY A 9 -2.86 -2.11 -14.45
CA GLY A 9 -1.76 -2.66 -15.25
C GLY A 9 -0.77 -1.63 -15.78
N LEU A 10 -1.10 -0.32 -15.72
CA LEU A 10 -0.20 0.78 -16.09
C LEU A 10 0.80 1.13 -15.00
N PHE A 11 0.58 0.67 -13.77
CA PHE A 11 1.47 1.01 -12.66
C PHE A 11 2.85 0.46 -12.96
N LEU A 12 2.99 -0.83 -13.23
CA LEU A 12 4.28 -1.45 -13.51
C LEU A 12 4.68 -1.33 -15.00
N PRO A 13 5.99 -1.25 -15.30
CA PRO A 13 6.47 -1.19 -16.69
C PRO A 13 6.22 -2.48 -17.47
N THR A 14 5.95 -3.60 -16.79
CA THR A 14 5.63 -4.88 -17.40
C THR A 14 4.22 -5.35 -17.02
N PRO A 15 3.47 -6.00 -17.93
CA PRO A 15 2.12 -6.49 -17.63
C PRO A 15 2.10 -7.55 -16.52
N TYR A 16 1.80 -7.09 -15.31
CA TYR A 16 1.74 -7.89 -14.08
C TYR A 16 0.32 -8.35 -13.72
N LEU A 17 -0.68 -7.52 -13.99
CA LEU A 17 -2.09 -7.85 -13.76
C LEU A 17 -2.74 -8.40 -15.05
N PRO A 18 -3.78 -9.24 -14.94
CA PRO A 18 -4.62 -9.57 -16.09
C PRO A 18 -5.24 -8.32 -16.72
N GLU A 19 -5.52 -8.38 -18.03
CA GLU A 19 -6.14 -7.26 -18.75
C GLU A 19 -7.51 -6.90 -18.15
N GLY A 20 -7.77 -5.60 -18.02
CA GLY A 20 -9.01 -5.08 -17.43
C GLY A 20 -9.14 -5.30 -15.92
N MET A 21 -8.10 -5.75 -15.22
CA MET A 21 -8.09 -5.88 -13.76
C MET A 21 -7.28 -4.78 -13.06
N ALA A 22 -7.62 -4.57 -11.79
CA ALA A 22 -6.97 -3.66 -10.87
C ALA A 22 -6.69 -4.38 -9.54
N LEU A 23 -5.61 -3.97 -8.89
CA LEU A 23 -5.21 -4.40 -7.56
C LEU A 23 -5.56 -3.29 -6.57
N THR A 24 -6.47 -3.53 -5.64
CA THR A 24 -6.88 -2.52 -4.65
C THR A 24 -6.56 -2.96 -3.24
N VAL A 25 -5.95 -2.04 -2.49
CA VAL A 25 -5.73 -2.18 -1.05
C VAL A 25 -6.94 -1.65 -0.31
N PHE A 26 -7.58 -2.50 0.47
CA PHE A 26 -8.64 -2.15 1.40
C PHE A 26 -8.15 -2.26 2.83
N ALA A 27 -8.35 -1.24 3.64
CA ALA A 27 -7.96 -1.25 5.05
C ALA A 27 -9.16 -1.01 5.98
N SER A 28 -9.15 -1.67 7.14
CA SER A 28 -10.13 -1.48 8.20
C SER A 28 -9.69 -0.36 9.13
N VAL A 29 -9.82 0.89 8.68
CA VAL A 29 -9.54 2.08 9.48
C VAL A 29 -10.85 2.68 9.99
N GLU A 30 -10.90 3.01 11.27
CA GLU A 30 -12.05 3.65 11.90
C GLU A 30 -11.72 5.14 12.13
N ARG A 31 -12.67 6.05 11.87
CA ARG A 31 -12.54 7.47 12.26
C ARG A 31 -13.22 7.72 13.59
N SER A 32 -12.61 8.56 14.43
CA SER A 32 -13.16 9.01 15.71
C SER A 32 -12.96 10.52 15.84
N GLY A 33 -14.05 11.29 15.79
CA GLY A 33 -13.95 12.76 15.75
C GLY A 33 -13.21 13.22 14.50
N ASP A 34 -12.18 14.05 14.69
CA ASP A 34 -11.45 14.70 13.58
C ASP A 34 -10.38 13.83 12.91
N GLY A 35 -10.07 12.63 13.45
CA GLY A 35 -8.96 11.81 12.95
C GLY A 35 -9.23 10.30 12.96
N TYR A 36 -8.21 9.53 12.58
CA TYR A 36 -8.28 8.06 12.61
C TYR A 36 -8.01 7.50 14.02
N ASN A 37 -8.76 6.46 14.36
CA ASN A 37 -8.66 5.80 15.65
C ASN A 37 -7.34 5.02 15.74
N ARG A 38 -6.46 5.44 16.67
CA ARG A 38 -5.16 4.81 16.92
C ARG A 38 -5.24 3.30 17.18
N SER A 39 -6.30 2.82 17.81
CA SER A 39 -6.48 1.37 18.04
C SER A 39 -6.73 0.61 16.74
N SER A 40 -7.41 1.23 15.76
CA SER A 40 -7.60 0.64 14.43
C SER A 40 -6.30 0.66 13.62
N LEU A 41 -5.52 1.74 13.70
CA LEU A 41 -4.20 1.83 13.06
C LEU A 41 -3.22 0.77 13.59
N ARG A 42 -3.21 0.53 14.91
CA ARG A 42 -2.39 -0.52 15.54
C ARG A 42 -2.70 -1.94 15.05
N ARG A 43 -3.91 -2.18 14.52
CA ARG A 43 -4.28 -3.47 13.91
C ARG A 43 -3.64 -3.66 12.53
N LEU A 44 -3.29 -2.56 11.85
CA LEU A 44 -2.57 -2.55 10.57
C LEU A 44 -1.05 -2.52 10.74
N ALA A 45 -0.58 -2.10 11.92
CA ALA A 45 0.82 -1.91 12.22
C ALA A 45 1.56 -3.25 12.42
N VAL A 46 2.68 -3.39 11.71
CA VAL A 46 3.63 -4.51 11.84
C VAL A 46 5.03 -3.92 11.97
N ASN A 47 5.44 -3.63 13.20
CA ASN A 47 6.69 -2.92 13.49
C ASN A 47 7.90 -3.86 13.67
N GLN A 48 7.65 -5.15 13.88
CA GLN A 48 8.70 -6.14 14.08
C GLN A 48 8.27 -7.51 13.52
N GLN A 49 9.23 -8.35 13.14
CA GLN A 49 8.97 -9.63 12.47
C GLN A 49 8.01 -10.55 13.24
N SER A 50 8.02 -10.51 14.58
CA SER A 50 7.12 -11.31 15.43
C SER A 50 5.65 -10.90 15.34
N GLU A 51 5.36 -9.76 14.71
CA GLU A 51 3.99 -9.26 14.49
C GLU A 51 3.43 -9.64 13.12
N CYS A 52 4.17 -10.34 12.27
CA CYS A 52 3.74 -10.71 10.92
C CYS A 52 2.42 -11.51 10.90
N ASP A 53 2.10 -12.25 11.96
CA ASP A 53 0.83 -12.96 12.08
C ASP A 53 -0.38 -12.00 12.05
N LYS A 54 -0.20 -10.72 12.40
CA LYS A 54 -1.25 -9.69 12.28
C LYS A 54 -1.74 -9.51 10.84
N ILE A 55 -0.87 -9.75 9.86
CA ILE A 55 -1.22 -9.67 8.43
C ILE A 55 -2.35 -10.67 8.11
N ALA A 56 -2.32 -11.85 8.73
CA ALA A 56 -3.33 -12.90 8.53
C ALA A 56 -4.67 -12.61 9.23
N LEU A 57 -4.72 -11.63 10.15
CA LEU A 57 -5.95 -11.24 10.85
C LEU A 57 -6.95 -10.48 9.96
N GLY A 58 -6.54 -10.09 8.74
CA GLY A 58 -7.43 -9.54 7.73
C GLY A 58 -7.89 -8.11 7.99
N HIS A 59 -7.11 -7.32 8.74
CA HIS A 59 -7.35 -5.89 8.94
C HIS A 59 -7.08 -5.06 7.68
N SER A 60 -6.27 -5.60 6.76
CA SER A 60 -6.14 -5.15 5.39
C SER A 60 -6.41 -6.31 4.43
N LYS A 61 -6.81 -5.98 3.20
CA LYS A 61 -6.94 -6.93 2.09
C LYS A 61 -6.42 -6.30 0.82
N VAL A 62 -5.57 -7.02 0.11
CA VAL A 62 -5.13 -6.65 -1.24
C VAL A 62 -5.89 -7.56 -2.20
N LEU A 63 -6.85 -7.00 -2.94
CA LEU A 63 -7.76 -7.75 -3.79
C LEU A 63 -7.52 -7.44 -5.25
N LEU A 64 -7.49 -8.49 -6.07
CA LEU A 64 -7.57 -8.36 -7.51
C LEU A 64 -9.05 -8.34 -7.91
N HIS A 65 -9.46 -7.36 -8.69
CA HIS A 65 -10.84 -7.27 -9.20
C HIS A 65 -10.87 -6.65 -10.59
N ARG A 66 -11.99 -6.80 -11.29
CA ARG A 66 -12.18 -6.11 -12.57
C ARG A 66 -12.31 -4.61 -12.35
N HIS A 67 -11.75 -3.84 -13.28
CA HIS A 67 -12.02 -2.41 -13.35
C HIS A 67 -13.51 -2.22 -13.65
N ALA A 68 -14.20 -1.48 -12.78
CA ALA A 68 -15.60 -1.18 -13.01
C ALA A 68 -15.74 -0.28 -14.26
N THR A 69 -16.78 -0.50 -15.05
CA THR A 69 -17.07 0.37 -16.22
C THR A 69 -17.56 1.75 -15.79
N GLN A 70 -18.07 1.85 -14.57
CA GLN A 70 -18.59 3.06 -13.96
C GLN A 70 -18.16 3.11 -12.49
N GLU A 71 -18.03 4.31 -11.97
CA GLU A 71 -17.74 4.52 -10.56
C GLU A 71 -18.92 4.04 -9.71
N VAL A 72 -18.61 3.32 -8.64
CA VAL A 72 -19.64 2.88 -7.70
C VAL A 72 -19.96 4.07 -6.81
N CYS A 73 -21.15 4.64 -6.98
CA CYS A 73 -21.66 5.66 -6.06
C CYS A 73 -21.95 5.02 -4.70
N VAL A 74 -20.97 5.11 -3.80
CA VAL A 74 -21.16 4.79 -2.40
C VAL A 74 -21.74 6.06 -1.77
N GLY A 75 -22.96 5.98 -1.21
CA GLY A 75 -23.66 7.18 -0.70
C GLY A 75 -22.86 7.97 0.33
N ASP A 76 -23.33 9.17 0.68
CA ASP A 76 -22.61 10.22 1.43
C ASP A 76 -21.97 9.79 2.77
N SER A 77 -22.37 8.64 3.33
CA SER A 77 -21.80 8.08 4.55
C SER A 77 -20.46 7.36 4.36
N ALA A 78 -20.08 7.03 3.13
CA ALA A 78 -18.85 6.29 2.86
C ALA A 78 -17.66 7.23 2.71
N LEU A 79 -16.65 7.03 3.54
CA LEU A 79 -15.35 7.67 3.35
C LEU A 79 -14.69 7.12 2.09
N LEU A 80 -14.44 7.99 1.11
CA LEU A 80 -13.73 7.68 -0.12
C LEU A 80 -12.62 8.70 -0.28
N LEU A 81 -11.42 8.22 -0.61
CA LEU A 81 -10.29 9.09 -0.94
C LEU A 81 -10.46 9.61 -2.37
N GLY A 82 -9.94 10.81 -2.62
CA GLY A 82 -9.95 11.38 -3.95
C GLY A 82 -9.22 10.50 -4.96
N ARG A 83 -9.64 10.58 -6.24
CA ARG A 83 -8.89 9.92 -7.32
C ARG A 83 -7.76 10.82 -7.78
N HIS A 84 -6.53 10.32 -7.66
CA HIS A 84 -5.34 11.01 -8.12
C HIS A 84 -4.60 10.21 -9.18
N CYS A 85 -4.00 10.91 -10.13
CA CYS A 85 -3.08 10.31 -11.09
C CYS A 85 -1.65 10.58 -10.62
N VAL A 86 -0.85 9.53 -10.47
CA VAL A 86 0.57 9.65 -10.13
C VAL A 86 1.42 9.55 -11.40
N GLY A 87 2.36 10.48 -11.56
CA GLY A 87 3.41 10.40 -12.57
C GLY A 87 4.63 9.72 -11.97
N LEU A 88 5.05 8.59 -12.54
CA LEU A 88 6.28 7.92 -12.11
C LEU A 88 7.49 8.67 -12.67
N GLN A 89 8.49 8.88 -11.82
CA GLN A 89 9.77 9.48 -12.18
C GLN A 89 10.90 8.49 -11.90
N PRO A 90 11.94 8.43 -12.75
CA PRO A 90 13.14 7.67 -12.42
C PRO A 90 13.82 8.32 -11.21
N PHE A 91 14.53 7.51 -10.43
CA PHE A 91 15.43 7.99 -9.39
C PHE A 91 16.49 8.90 -9.98
N ASP A 92 16.79 9.97 -9.23
CA ASP A 92 17.99 10.75 -9.47
C ASP A 92 19.22 10.08 -8.82
N ASP A 93 20.38 10.74 -8.93
CA ASP A 93 21.64 10.20 -8.41
C ASP A 93 21.64 10.10 -6.88
N VAL A 94 20.92 10.99 -6.18
CA VAL A 94 20.80 10.99 -4.72
C VAL A 94 19.90 9.84 -4.28
N ASP A 95 18.72 9.72 -4.91
CA ASP A 95 17.77 8.65 -4.65
C ASP A 95 18.42 7.27 -4.89
N THR A 96 19.21 7.16 -5.96
CA THR A 96 19.93 5.93 -6.30
C THR A 96 21.00 5.60 -5.28
N ALA A 97 21.73 6.60 -4.77
CA ALA A 97 22.73 6.41 -3.74
C ALA A 97 22.10 5.95 -2.42
N GLU A 98 21.02 6.61 -1.98
CA GLU A 98 20.24 6.19 -0.81
C GLU A 98 19.65 4.79 -0.99
N GLU A 99 19.11 4.49 -2.17
CA GLU A 99 18.56 3.19 -2.51
C GLU A 99 19.58 2.07 -2.39
N LEU A 100 20.89 2.37 -2.54
CA LEU A 100 22.01 1.45 -2.57
C LEU A 100 22.86 1.44 -1.29
N GLU A 101 22.61 2.35 -0.34
CA GLU A 101 23.48 2.59 0.82
C GLU A 101 23.49 1.42 1.82
N ASP A 102 22.32 0.86 2.10
CA ASP A 102 22.11 -0.21 3.08
C ASP A 102 21.63 -1.49 2.39
N ASP A 103 21.95 -2.68 2.92
CA ASP A 103 21.55 -3.94 2.29
C ASP A 103 20.05 -4.23 2.46
N ASP A 104 19.46 -3.84 3.59
CA ASP A 104 18.09 -4.13 3.99
C ASP A 104 17.13 -2.96 3.76
N ASN A 105 17.64 -1.73 3.62
CA ASN A 105 16.87 -0.50 3.44
C ASN A 105 17.17 0.18 2.11
N GLY A 106 16.11 0.67 1.47
CA GLY A 106 16.22 1.58 0.32
C GLY A 106 15.84 3.02 0.67
N ALA A 107 15.69 3.85 -0.37
CA ALA A 107 15.32 5.27 -0.25
C ALA A 107 13.96 5.47 0.44
N GLY A 108 13.86 6.51 1.27
CA GLY A 108 12.73 6.75 2.19
C GLY A 108 11.49 7.42 1.62
N MET A 109 11.36 7.52 0.30
CA MET A 109 10.26 8.19 -0.41
C MET A 109 9.17 7.22 -0.88
N SER A 110 7.97 7.69 -1.23
CA SER A 110 6.99 6.83 -1.91
C SER A 110 7.54 6.38 -3.24
N LYS A 111 7.53 5.06 -3.48
CA LYS A 111 8.16 4.49 -4.67
C LYS A 111 7.49 3.20 -5.13
N GLN A 112 7.70 2.92 -6.41
CA GLN A 112 7.40 1.64 -7.01
C GLN A 112 8.67 0.79 -7.05
N LEU A 113 8.55 -0.48 -6.62
CA LEU A 113 9.65 -1.45 -6.59
C LEU A 113 10.90 -0.92 -5.84
N GLY A 114 12.01 -1.65 -5.96
CA GLY A 114 13.23 -1.40 -5.19
C GLY A 114 13.21 -2.16 -3.87
N ARG A 115 13.88 -1.59 -2.87
CA ARG A 115 13.96 -2.10 -1.50
C ARG A 115 13.07 -1.28 -0.58
N PRO A 116 12.29 -1.89 0.33
CA PRO A 116 11.57 -1.14 1.34
C PRO A 116 12.53 -0.27 2.16
N CYS A 117 12.10 0.92 2.56
CA CYS A 117 12.75 1.69 3.62
C CYS A 117 12.01 1.42 4.92
N TRP A 118 12.60 0.68 5.86
CA TRP A 118 11.92 0.28 7.09
C TRP A 118 12.01 1.40 8.13
N LEU A 119 10.88 1.74 8.75
CA LEU A 119 10.84 2.71 9.86
C LEU A 119 11.17 2.07 11.21
N GLN A 120 11.12 0.73 11.27
CA GLN A 120 11.39 -0.11 12.44
C GLN A 120 12.22 -1.32 11.99
N ASP A 121 12.03 -2.48 12.60
CA ASP A 121 12.73 -3.69 12.17
C ASP A 121 12.27 -4.11 10.76
N PRO A 122 13.19 -4.61 9.91
CA PRO A 122 12.84 -5.18 8.62
C PRO A 122 11.82 -6.30 8.70
N ILE A 123 10.84 -6.28 7.78
CA ILE A 123 9.79 -7.30 7.70
C ILE A 123 10.03 -8.19 6.49
N HIS A 124 10.45 -9.43 6.75
CA HIS A 124 10.65 -10.44 5.73
C HIS A 124 9.36 -11.22 5.49
N THR A 125 8.69 -10.91 4.38
CA THR A 125 7.50 -11.66 3.93
C THR A 125 7.88 -12.98 3.26
N SER A 126 6.93 -13.90 3.13
CA SER A 126 7.12 -15.13 2.33
C SER A 126 7.62 -14.82 0.92
N GLN A 127 8.53 -15.65 0.39
CA GLN A 127 9.03 -15.57 -0.99
C GLN A 127 7.96 -15.62 -2.08
N ARG A 128 6.71 -15.97 -1.73
CA ARG A 128 5.55 -15.89 -2.62
C ARG A 128 5.20 -14.45 -3.00
N TYR A 129 5.48 -13.51 -2.11
CA TYR A 129 5.15 -12.10 -2.27
C TYR A 129 6.42 -11.30 -2.54
N TYR A 130 6.31 -10.27 -3.38
CA TYR A 130 7.39 -9.33 -3.64
C TYR A 130 6.95 -7.93 -3.25
N PHE A 131 7.91 -7.09 -2.88
CA PHE A 131 7.66 -5.68 -2.61
C PHE A 131 7.22 -4.97 -3.89
N LEU A 132 6.00 -4.45 -3.89
CA LEU A 132 5.42 -3.76 -5.04
C LEU A 132 5.60 -2.25 -4.92
N SER A 133 5.32 -1.69 -3.75
CA SER A 133 5.37 -0.25 -3.53
C SER A 133 5.38 0.09 -2.03
N GLN A 134 5.98 1.22 -1.69
CA GLN A 134 5.78 1.88 -0.40
C GLN A 134 5.15 3.26 -0.60
N PHE A 135 4.34 3.67 0.37
CA PHE A 135 3.64 4.93 0.38
C PHE A 135 3.91 5.67 1.68
N VAL A 136 4.52 6.85 1.60
CA VAL A 136 4.83 7.69 2.75
C VAL A 136 3.67 8.64 2.99
N GLU A 137 3.08 8.63 4.19
CA GLU A 137 1.86 9.40 4.47
C GLU A 137 2.05 10.90 4.21
N SER A 138 3.20 11.44 4.62
CA SER A 138 3.48 12.87 4.47
C SER A 138 3.51 13.33 3.00
N GLU A 139 3.89 12.46 2.07
CA GLU A 139 3.85 12.73 0.63
C GLU A 139 2.44 12.59 0.06
N LEU A 140 1.69 11.57 0.49
CA LEU A 140 0.29 11.41 0.10
C LEU A 140 -0.56 12.58 0.58
N ARG A 141 -0.37 13.02 1.82
CA ARG A 141 -1.05 14.18 2.42
C ARG A 141 -0.79 15.49 1.67
N ARG A 142 0.37 15.63 1.01
CA ARG A 142 0.66 16.80 0.16
C ARG A 142 -0.16 16.81 -1.12
N ILE A 143 -0.62 15.65 -1.58
CA ILE A 143 -1.46 15.50 -2.77
C ILE A 143 -2.93 15.62 -2.39
N ASP A 144 -3.33 14.92 -1.32
CA ASP A 144 -4.70 14.89 -0.82
C ASP A 144 -4.71 14.87 0.72
N PRO A 145 -5.21 15.95 1.35
CA PRO A 145 -5.31 16.05 2.81
C PRO A 145 -6.11 14.92 3.46
N ASP A 146 -6.98 14.22 2.73
CA ASP A 146 -7.75 13.11 3.29
C ASP A 146 -6.88 11.89 3.66
N TYR A 147 -5.61 11.85 3.22
CA TYR A 147 -4.63 10.86 3.69
C TYR A 147 -4.08 11.12 5.10
N ASP A 148 -4.35 12.29 5.69
CA ASP A 148 -3.82 12.67 7.01
C ASP A 148 -4.20 11.66 8.10
N GLY A 149 -3.19 11.05 8.71
CA GLY A 149 -3.34 10.07 9.79
C GLY A 149 -3.80 8.67 9.37
N ILE A 150 -3.91 8.34 8.08
CA ILE A 150 -4.31 6.99 7.62
C ILE A 150 -3.27 5.92 7.96
N PHE A 151 -1.99 6.28 7.95
CA PHE A 151 -0.85 5.45 8.33
C PHE A 151 -0.24 5.87 9.68
N GLY A 152 -0.81 6.89 10.34
CA GLY A 152 -0.34 7.40 11.63
C GLY A 152 1.03 8.06 11.53
N ASP A 153 1.21 8.96 10.54
CA ASP A 153 2.49 9.58 10.17
C ASP A 153 3.58 8.57 9.75
N GLY A 154 3.15 7.37 9.34
CA GLY A 154 4.01 6.26 8.96
C GLY A 154 4.14 6.00 7.45
N THR A 155 4.62 4.79 7.14
CA THR A 155 4.77 4.27 5.78
C THR A 155 3.92 3.01 5.60
N GLY A 156 3.16 2.95 4.52
CA GLY A 156 2.43 1.76 4.10
C GLY A 156 3.22 0.94 3.08
N TYR A 157 3.31 -0.37 3.29
CA TYR A 157 4.03 -1.30 2.42
C TYR A 157 3.06 -2.24 1.74
N LEU A 158 3.14 -2.31 0.41
CA LEU A 158 2.36 -3.21 -0.41
C LEU A 158 3.26 -4.33 -0.94
N PHE A 159 2.96 -5.55 -0.52
CA PHE A 159 3.55 -6.78 -1.05
C PHE A 159 2.52 -7.50 -1.90
N ALA A 160 2.89 -7.89 -3.12
CA ALA A 160 1.96 -8.49 -4.06
C ALA A 160 2.37 -9.93 -4.44
N ASP A 161 1.39 -10.80 -4.71
CA ASP A 161 1.64 -12.20 -5.07
C ASP A 161 2.35 -12.25 -6.43
N GLN A 162 3.50 -12.90 -6.52
CA GLN A 162 4.24 -13.03 -7.78
C GLN A 162 3.40 -13.65 -8.91
N ARG A 163 2.30 -14.33 -8.58
CA ARG A 163 1.40 -15.00 -9.51
C ARG A 163 0.12 -14.23 -9.78
N ALA A 164 0.04 -12.92 -9.47
CA ALA A 164 -1.19 -12.13 -9.66
C ALA A 164 -1.79 -12.23 -11.07
N LYS A 165 -0.96 -12.37 -12.11
CA LYS A 165 -1.40 -12.61 -13.50
C LYS A 165 -2.25 -13.88 -13.71
N LYS A 166 -2.16 -14.85 -12.79
CA LYS A 166 -2.89 -16.12 -12.81
C LYS A 166 -4.09 -16.14 -11.87
N LEU A 167 -4.29 -15.08 -11.07
CA LEU A 167 -5.39 -14.98 -10.13
C LEU A 167 -6.67 -14.54 -10.82
N GLY A 168 -7.79 -14.91 -10.23
CA GLY A 168 -9.13 -14.54 -10.65
C GLY A 168 -9.66 -13.27 -9.94
N GLU A 169 -10.83 -12.84 -10.38
CA GLU A 169 -11.57 -11.77 -9.74
C GLU A 169 -11.97 -12.15 -8.31
N GLY A 170 -11.69 -11.27 -7.34
CA GLY A 170 -11.97 -11.47 -5.92
C GLY A 170 -10.83 -12.15 -5.15
N ASP A 171 -9.79 -12.64 -5.82
CA ASP A 171 -8.67 -13.31 -5.17
C ASP A 171 -7.82 -12.33 -4.34
N ALA A 172 -7.35 -12.82 -3.20
CA ALA A 172 -6.32 -12.13 -2.42
C ALA A 172 -4.99 -12.19 -3.19
N ALA A 173 -4.44 -11.02 -3.49
CA ALA A 173 -3.31 -10.84 -4.38
C ALA A 173 -2.09 -10.19 -3.69
N GLY A 174 -2.07 -10.21 -2.36
CA GLY A 174 -0.98 -9.60 -1.60
C GLY A 174 -1.32 -9.32 -0.13
N HIS A 175 -0.45 -8.55 0.49
CA HIS A 175 -0.57 -8.05 1.85
C HIS A 175 -0.22 -6.58 1.90
N PHE A 176 -0.87 -5.86 2.82
CA PHE A 176 -0.59 -4.47 3.10
C PHE A 176 -0.50 -4.28 4.61
N PHE A 177 0.51 -3.58 5.07
CA PHE A 177 0.67 -3.20 6.47
C PHE A 177 1.38 -1.86 6.55
N ILE A 178 1.35 -1.25 7.73
CA ILE A 178 2.05 0.01 7.99
C ILE A 178 3.15 -0.19 9.03
N GLN A 179 4.18 0.65 8.96
CA GLN A 179 5.06 0.92 10.09
C GLN A 179 4.95 2.39 10.45
N PHE A 180 5.08 2.69 11.74
CA PHE A 180 5.21 4.05 12.27
C PHE A 180 6.03 3.99 13.56
N THR A 181 6.67 5.10 13.90
CA THR A 181 7.54 5.28 15.07
C THR A 181 6.76 5.51 16.35
#